data_AF-A0A2X2C702-F1
#
_entry.id   AF-A0A2X2C702-F1
#
_cell.length_a   1.000
_cell.length_b   1.000
_cell.length_c   1.000
_cell.angle_alpha   90.00
_cell.angle_beta   90.00
_cell.angle_gamma   90.00
#
_symmetry.space_group_name_H-M   'P 1'
#
loop_
_entity.id
_entity.type
_entity.pdbx_description
1 polymer ?
#
loop_
_entity_poly.entity_id
_entity_poly.type
_entity_poly.pdbx_seq_one_letter_code
_entity_poly.pdbx_strand_id
1 'polypeptide(L)'
;MKQNRHIERHQLPYFLKVFNRFTDRPMGYLGNISLDGMLLISQLPLLVGARFELRLKVPGQDGQLHFIDFDANCQWSREDVTPGYYDSGFSISAPPHEFTELVESLRNYFSFHPMQQSV
;
A
#
# COMPACT_ATOMS: atom_id res chain seq x y z
N MET A 1 3.95 20.15 12.05
CA MET A 1 5.11 19.85 11.17
C MET A 1 4.82 18.54 10.48
N LYS A 2 4.68 18.51 9.16
CA LYS A 2 4.49 17.26 8.40
C LYS A 2 5.82 16.52 8.35
N GLN A 3 5.97 15.44 9.13
CA GLN A 3 7.12 14.55 8.96
C GLN A 3 6.81 13.60 7.79
N ASN A 4 7.17 13.99 6.57
CA ASN A 4 7.16 13.04 5.47
C ASN A 4 8.23 11.98 5.76
N ARG A 5 7.83 10.71 5.86
CA ARG A 5 8.76 9.60 6.08
C ARG A 5 9.56 9.40 4.79
N HIS A 6 10.87 9.59 4.86
CA HIS A 6 11.76 9.24 3.76
C HIS A 6 11.94 7.73 3.74
N ILE A 7 11.52 7.08 2.64
CA ILE A 7 11.62 5.62 2.48
C ILE A 7 12.97 5.29 1.87
N GLU A 8 13.75 4.45 2.52
CA GLU A 8 14.95 3.88 1.90
C GLU A 8 14.60 2.71 0.97
N ARG A 9 15.39 2.50 -0.08
CA ARG A 9 15.11 1.47 -1.09
C ARG A 9 14.93 0.07 -0.52
N HIS A 10 15.71 -0.28 0.50
CA HIS A 10 15.63 -1.58 1.16
C HIS A 10 14.38 -1.73 2.05
N GLN A 11 13.74 -0.61 2.43
CA GLN A 11 12.52 -0.60 3.24
C GLN A 11 11.26 -0.71 2.39
N LEU A 12 11.31 -0.33 1.10
CA LEU A 12 10.16 -0.30 0.20
C LEU A 12 9.29 -1.58 0.26
N PRO A 13 9.84 -2.82 0.28
CA PRO A 13 9.01 -4.02 0.36
C PRO A 13 8.03 -4.06 1.55
N TYR A 14 8.38 -3.45 2.69
CA TYR A 14 7.51 -3.36 3.86
C TYR A 14 6.33 -2.42 3.62
N PHE A 15 6.54 -1.33 2.87
CA PHE A 15 5.49 -0.37 2.51
C PHE A 15 4.52 -0.90 1.46
N LEU A 16 4.92 -1.95 0.71
CA LEU A 16 4.09 -2.51 -0.36
C LEU A 16 3.30 -3.75 0.07
N LYS A 17 3.66 -4.43 1.15
CA LYS A 17 3.04 -5.72 1.51
C LYS A 17 1.80 -5.55 2.36
N VAL A 18 0.66 -6.00 1.84
CA VAL A 18 -0.66 -5.89 2.47
C VAL A 18 -1.02 -7.18 3.20
N PHE A 19 -1.59 -7.04 4.38
CA PHE A 19 -2.01 -8.14 5.26
C PHE A 19 -3.51 -8.07 5.55
N ASN A 20 -4.10 -9.23 5.80
CA ASN A 20 -5.41 -9.29 6.42
C ASN A 20 -5.27 -8.88 7.90
N ARG A 21 -6.06 -7.89 8.33
CA ARG A 21 -5.93 -7.30 9.67
C ARG A 21 -6.14 -8.29 10.81
N PHE A 22 -7.06 -9.23 10.64
CA PHE A 22 -7.46 -10.17 11.70
C PHE A 22 -6.59 -11.41 11.78
N THR A 23 -6.23 -11.98 10.63
CA THR A 23 -5.47 -13.24 10.56
C THR A 23 -3.97 -13.02 10.47
N ASP A 24 -3.55 -11.78 10.25
CA ASP A 24 -2.16 -11.38 10.01
C ASP A 24 -1.49 -12.07 8.81
N ARG A 25 -2.29 -12.73 7.96
CA ARG A 25 -1.82 -13.42 6.77
C ARG A 25 -1.57 -12.43 5.63
N PRO A 26 -0.50 -12.62 4.84
CA PRO A 26 -0.25 -11.78 3.67
C PRO A 26 -1.36 -11.96 2.63
N MET A 27 -1.88 -10.85 2.13
CA MET A 27 -2.92 -10.81 1.10
C MET A 27 -2.33 -10.54 -0.29
N GLY A 28 -1.24 -9.78 -0.36
CA GLY A 28 -0.63 -9.40 -1.63
C GLY A 28 0.29 -8.19 -1.51
N TYR A 29 0.54 -7.54 -2.64
CA TYR A 29 1.35 -6.33 -2.73
C TYR A 29 0.59 -5.20 -3.41
N LEU A 30 0.82 -3.96 -2.97
CA LEU A 30 0.33 -2.77 -3.63
C LEU A 30 0.94 -2.67 -5.04
N GLY A 31 0.10 -2.61 -6.06
CA GLY A 31 0.49 -2.20 -7.41
C GLY A 31 0.46 -0.67 -7.58
N ASN A 32 -0.55 -0.02 -6.98
CA ASN A 32 -0.65 1.43 -6.85
C ASN A 32 -1.55 1.80 -5.66
N ILE A 33 -1.54 3.07 -5.27
CA ILE A 33 -2.28 3.58 -4.12
C ILE A 33 -2.56 5.08 -4.28
N SER A 34 -3.76 5.50 -3.88
CA SER A 34 -4.20 6.89 -3.74
C SER A 34 -5.10 7.01 -2.50
N LEU A 35 -5.59 8.21 -2.19
CA LEU A 35 -6.54 8.40 -1.09
C LEU A 35 -7.90 7.75 -1.35
N ASP A 36 -8.28 7.61 -2.63
CA ASP A 36 -9.59 7.12 -3.04
C ASP A 36 -9.58 5.61 -3.33
N GLY A 37 -8.42 5.01 -3.55
CA GLY A 37 -8.33 3.63 -4.00
C GLY A 37 -6.93 3.04 -4.03
N MET A 38 -6.87 1.74 -4.34
CA MET A 38 -5.61 1.03 -4.50
C MET A 38 -5.77 -0.17 -5.44
N LEU A 39 -4.65 -0.58 -6.03
CA LEU A 39 -4.51 -1.86 -6.73
C LEU A 39 -3.77 -2.84 -5.82
N LEU A 40 -4.35 -4.02 -5.61
CA LEU A 40 -3.73 -5.12 -4.90
C LEU A 40 -3.44 -6.27 -5.86
N ILE A 41 -2.20 -6.71 -5.89
CA ILE A 41 -1.73 -7.88 -6.64
C ILE A 41 -1.66 -9.06 -5.68
N SER A 42 -2.44 -10.11 -5.92
CA SER A 42 -2.57 -11.28 -5.04
C SER A 42 -2.46 -12.59 -5.81
N GLN A 43 -2.14 -13.70 -5.13
CA GLN A 43 -2.11 -15.03 -5.76
C GLN A 43 -3.49 -15.69 -5.88
N LEU A 44 -4.48 -15.15 -5.16
CA LEU A 44 -5.86 -15.63 -5.17
C LEU A 44 -6.78 -14.49 -5.60
N PRO A 45 -7.86 -14.78 -6.35
CA PRO A 45 -8.87 -13.78 -6.67
C PRO A 45 -9.57 -13.31 -5.40
N LEU A 46 -9.95 -12.03 -5.37
CA LEU A 46 -10.63 -11.42 -4.23
C LEU A 46 -12.10 -11.20 -4.54
N LEU A 47 -12.94 -11.45 -3.54
CA LEU A 47 -14.39 -11.37 -3.67
C LEU A 47 -14.83 -9.93 -3.99
N VAL A 48 -15.40 -9.73 -5.17
CA VAL A 48 -15.93 -8.44 -5.63
C VAL A 48 -17.16 -8.05 -4.81
N GLY A 49 -17.27 -6.76 -4.45
CA GLY A 49 -18.34 -6.21 -3.63
C GLY A 49 -18.13 -6.41 -2.12
N ALA A 50 -17.15 -7.21 -1.71
CA ALA A 50 -16.83 -7.39 -0.30
C ALA A 50 -15.96 -6.25 0.25
N ARG A 51 -16.16 -5.95 1.54
CA ARG A 51 -15.29 -5.08 2.33
C ARG A 51 -14.18 -5.94 2.96
N PHE A 52 -12.95 -5.47 2.84
CA PHE A 52 -11.77 -6.08 3.43
C PHE A 52 -11.18 -5.14 4.47
N GLU A 53 -10.85 -5.67 5.64
CA GLU A 53 -10.06 -4.98 6.65
C GLU A 53 -8.59 -5.35 6.48
N LEU A 54 -7.79 -4.37 6.09
CA LEU A 54 -6.42 -4.55 5.63
C LEU A 54 -5.45 -3.85 6.58
N ARG A 55 -4.21 -4.33 6.58
CA ARG A 55 -3.11 -3.79 7.37
C ARG A 55 -1.86 -3.67 6.51
N LEU A 56 -1.18 -2.53 6.61
CA LEU A 56 0.22 -2.38 6.21
C LEU A 56 1.10 -2.35 7.47
N LYS A 57 2.31 -2.90 7.35
CA LYS A 57 3.29 -2.96 8.45
C LYS A 57 4.53 -2.21 8.03
N VAL A 58 4.61 -0.94 8.41
CA VAL A 58 5.68 -0.03 7.98
C VAL A 58 6.73 0.14 9.08
N PRO A 59 8.03 0.19 8.75
CA PRO A 59 9.06 0.49 9.73
C PRO A 59 8.94 1.94 10.20
N GLY A 60 8.92 2.14 11.52
CA GLY A 60 9.03 3.44 12.17
C GLY A 60 10.48 3.89 12.30
N GLN A 61 10.67 5.19 12.54
CA GLN A 61 12.00 5.76 12.81
C GLN A 61 12.59 5.30 14.15
N ASP A 62 11.74 4.83 15.05
CA ASP A 62 12.06 4.21 16.33
C ASP A 62 12.54 2.76 16.21
N GLY A 63 12.62 2.22 14.98
CA GLY A 63 12.96 0.83 14.71
C GLY A 63 11.82 -0.16 15.00
N GLN A 64 10.64 0.33 15.41
CA GLN A 64 9.47 -0.50 15.64
C GLN A 64 8.62 -0.61 14.38
N LEU A 65 7.79 -1.65 14.30
CA LEU A 65 6.79 -1.78 13.23
C LEU A 65 5.53 -1.01 13.61
N HIS A 66 5.13 -0.10 12.73
CA HIS A 66 3.89 0.67 12.83
C HIS A 66 2.83 0.03 11.93
N PHE A 67 1.62 -0.10 12.44
CA PHE A 67 0.50 -0.69 11.71
C PHE A 67 -0.43 0.39 11.20
N ILE A 68 -0.74 0.32 9.90
CA ILE A 68 -1.71 1.19 9.25
C ILE A 68 -2.89 0.30 8.88
N ASP A 69 -3.96 0.38 9.67
CA ASP A 69 -5.20 -0.37 9.48
C ASP A 69 -6.19 0.45 8.67
N PHE A 70 -6.77 -0.13 7.63
CA PHE A 70 -7.74 0.57 6.77
C PHE A 70 -8.71 -0.42 6.14
N ASP A 71 -9.88 0.10 5.77
CA ASP A 71 -10.94 -0.69 5.15
C ASP A 71 -11.08 -0.32 3.67
N ALA A 72 -11.23 -1.34 2.84
CA ALA A 72 -11.27 -1.19 1.40
C ALA A 72 -12.35 -2.10 0.79
N ASN A 73 -13.13 -1.58 -0.16
CA ASN A 73 -14.15 -2.36 -0.86
C ASN A 73 -13.61 -2.81 -2.22
N CYS A 74 -13.65 -4.11 -2.49
CA CYS A 74 -13.20 -4.67 -3.76
C CYS A 74 -14.21 -4.33 -4.86
N GLN A 75 -13.76 -3.62 -5.89
CA GLN A 75 -14.60 -3.18 -7.02
C GLN A 75 -14.53 -4.15 -8.20
N TRP A 76 -13.39 -4.81 -8.38
CA TRP A 76 -13.16 -5.79 -9.43
C TRP A 76 -11.95 -6.66 -9.07
N SER A 77 -11.90 -7.88 -9.61
CA SER A 77 -10.76 -8.80 -9.50
C SER A 77 -10.61 -9.56 -10.83
N ARG A 78 -9.39 -9.60 -11.37
CA ARG A 78 -9.07 -10.14 -12.70
C ARG A 78 -7.71 -10.82 -12.67
N GLU A 79 -7.49 -11.83 -13.51
CA GLU A 79 -6.16 -12.41 -13.66
C GLU A 79 -5.20 -11.36 -14.23
N ASP A 80 -3.98 -11.30 -13.67
CA ASP A 80 -2.90 -10.44 -14.15
C ASP A 80 -2.26 -11.04 -15.42
N VAL A 81 -1.47 -10.24 -16.14
CA VAL A 81 -0.63 -10.72 -17.24
C VAL A 81 0.36 -11.79 -16.78
N THR A 82 0.71 -11.80 -15.50
CA THR A 82 1.51 -12.85 -14.86
C THR A 82 0.61 -14.01 -14.45
N PRO A 83 0.74 -15.22 -15.04
CA PRO A 83 -0.11 -16.35 -14.70
C PRO A 83 -0.06 -16.70 -13.21
N GLY A 84 -1.23 -16.96 -12.61
CA GLY A 84 -1.35 -17.28 -11.19
C GLY A 84 -1.36 -16.07 -10.26
N TYR A 85 -1.39 -14.85 -10.80
CA TYR A 85 -1.63 -13.61 -10.04
C TYR A 85 -2.93 -12.95 -10.49
N TYR A 86 -3.49 -12.15 -9.60
CA TYR A 86 -4.72 -11.41 -9.80
C TYR A 86 -4.55 -9.97 -9.41
N ASP A 87 -5.00 -9.09 -10.29
CA ASP A 87 -5.17 -7.67 -10.03
C ASP A 87 -6.56 -7.44 -9.44
N SER A 88 -6.61 -6.75 -8.31
CA SER A 88 -7.87 -6.38 -7.67
C SER A 88 -7.89 -4.90 -7.33
N GLY A 89 -8.86 -4.17 -7.87
CA GLY A 89 -9.05 -2.74 -7.61
C GLY A 89 -9.97 -2.50 -6.44
N PHE A 90 -9.55 -1.60 -5.56
CA PHE A 90 -10.27 -1.26 -4.34
C PHE A 90 -10.60 0.23 -4.29
N SER A 91 -11.76 0.55 -3.71
CA SER A 91 -12.09 1.89 -3.26
C SER A 91 -11.88 2.03 -1.75
N ILE A 92 -11.43 3.20 -1.32
CA ILE A 92 -11.20 3.53 0.10
C ILE A 92 -12.18 4.63 0.49
N SER A 93 -12.99 4.38 1.52
CA SER A 93 -14.09 5.29 1.88
C SER A 93 -13.72 6.28 3.01
N ALA A 94 -12.85 5.87 3.93
CA ALA A 94 -12.45 6.68 5.07
C ALA A 94 -10.99 6.36 5.45
N PRO A 95 -10.00 6.86 4.67
CA PRO A 95 -8.60 6.58 4.97
C PRO A 95 -8.21 7.23 6.31
N PRO A 96 -7.55 6.50 7.22
CA PRO A 96 -7.01 7.10 8.43
C PRO A 96 -5.86 8.06 8.09
N HIS A 97 -5.45 8.86 9.07
CA HIS A 97 -4.40 9.86 8.86
C HIS A 97 -3.07 9.23 8.40
N GLU A 98 -2.70 8.12 9.02
CA GLU A 98 -1.49 7.36 8.75
C GLU A 98 -1.47 6.80 7.32
N PHE A 99 -2.64 6.47 6.77
CA PHE A 99 -2.77 6.06 5.38
C PHE A 99 -2.47 7.22 4.43
N THR A 100 -2.94 8.43 4.76
CA THR A 100 -2.62 9.64 3.98
C THR A 100 -1.11 9.93 4.00
N GLU A 101 -0.46 9.81 5.16
CA GLU A 101 1.00 9.97 5.28
C GLU A 101 1.77 8.94 4.46
N LEU A 102 1.29 7.69 4.42
CA LEU A 102 1.85 6.64 3.59
C LEU A 102 1.78 6.99 2.11
N VAL A 103 0.61 7.42 1.61
CA VAL A 103 0.43 7.81 0.20
C VAL A 103 1.41 8.92 -0.18
N GLU A 104 1.55 9.94 0.66
CA GLU A 104 2.53 11.01 0.45
C GLU A 104 3.97 10.50 0.49
N SER A 105 4.30 9.60 1.41
CA SER A 105 5.66 9.02 1.52
C SER A 105 6.03 8.20 0.28
N LEU A 106 5.10 7.37 -0.22
CA LEU A 106 5.29 6.61 -1.46
C LEU A 106 5.37 7.53 -2.68
N ARG A 107 4.52 8.58 -2.74
CA ARG A 107 4.58 9.59 -3.81
C ARG A 107 5.94 10.27 -3.87
N ASN A 108 6.47 10.70 -2.72
CA ASN A 108 7.78 11.32 -2.65
C ASN A 108 8.90 10.35 -3.05
N TYR A 109 8.83 9.10 -2.61
CA TYR A 109 9.81 8.07 -2.95
C TYR A 109 9.90 7.80 -4.46
N PHE A 110 8.77 7.71 -5.15
CA PHE A 110 8.73 7.46 -6.60
C PHE A 110 8.86 8.74 -7.45
N SER A 111 8.96 9.92 -6.83
CA SER A 111 9.16 11.18 -7.54
C SER A 111 10.61 11.34 -7.98
N PHE A 112 10.82 11.66 -9.25
CA PHE A 112 12.14 12.03 -9.76
C PHE A 112 12.47 13.45 -9.30
N HIS A 113 13.46 13.58 -8.42
CA HIS A 113 14.03 14.87 -8.09
C HIS A 113 15.20 15.13 -9.06
N PRO A 114 15.21 16.24 -9.82
CA PRO A 114 16.33 16.56 -10.68
C PRO A 114 17.60 16.63 -9.82
N MET A 115 18.62 15.88 -10.21
CA MET A 115 19.93 15.90 -9.58
C MET A 115 20.42 17.35 -9.64
N GLN A 116 20.61 18.00 -8.48
CA GLN A 116 21.29 19.29 -8.43
C GLN A 116 22.69 19.05 -8.99
N GLN A 117 22.92 19.46 -10.23
CA GLN A 117 24.25 19.44 -10.82
C GLN A 117 25.06 20.49 -10.05
N SER A 118 26.03 20.02 -9.27
CA SER A 118 27.07 20.89 -8.73
C SER A 118 27.78 21.57 -9.90
N VAL A 119 27.63 22.89 -9.98
CA VAL A 119 28.40 23.76 -10.89
C VAL A 119 29.83 23.86 -10.39
#